data_AF-A0A6I7WV12-F1
#
_entry.id   AF-A0A6I7WV12-F1
#
_cell.length_a   1.000
_cell.length_b   1.000
_cell.length_c   1.000
_cell.angle_alpha   90.00
_cell.angle_beta   90.00
_cell.angle_gamma   90.00
#
_symmetry.space_group_name_H-M   'P 1'
#
loop_
_entity.id
_entity.type
_entity.pdbx_description
1 polymer ?
#
loop_
_entity_poly.entity_id
_entity_poly.type
_entity_poly.pdbx_seq_one_letter_code
_entity_poly.pdbx_strand_id
1 'polypeptide(L)'
;MLVKFNKILVLLLLMYSVGCFASVQEQQRRDFLLAEQMIESGDEQGYLAFSAGLESYPLYFYLNYQWLSLHLDQDKQIQDYLSNSKQSLYTRKLRRKWLNR
;
A
#
# COMPACT_ATOMS: atom_id res chain seq x y z
N MET A 1 -8.28 40.21 26.22
CA MET A 1 -9.23 39.07 26.15
C MET A 1 -9.31 38.45 24.75
N LEU A 2 -9.17 39.23 23.66
CA LEU A 2 -9.18 38.77 22.26
C LEU A 2 -8.19 37.62 21.92
N VAL A 3 -6.96 37.67 22.43
CA VAL A 3 -5.91 36.67 22.14
C VAL A 3 -6.21 35.28 22.72
N LYS A 4 -7.00 35.20 23.80
CA LYS A 4 -7.39 33.92 24.42
C LYS A 4 -8.44 33.19 23.57
N PHE A 5 -9.34 33.93 22.92
CA PHE A 5 -10.35 33.38 22.01
C PHE A 5 -9.71 32.79 20.74
N ASN A 6 -8.69 33.47 20.20
CA ASN A 6 -7.96 33.00 19.02
C ASN A 6 -7.19 31.68 19.30
N LYS A 7 -6.65 31.51 20.52
CA LYS A 7 -5.99 30.27 20.94
C LYS A 7 -6.97 29.09 21.09
N ILE A 8 -8.18 29.34 21.58
CA ILE A 8 -9.24 28.32 21.70
C ILE A 8 -9.72 27.89 20.31
N LEU A 9 -9.86 28.85 19.38
CA LEU A 9 -10.23 28.58 17.99
C LEU A 9 -9.20 27.69 17.27
N VAL A 10 -7.91 27.98 17.45
CA VAL A 10 -6.81 27.17 16.88
C VAL A 10 -6.78 25.76 17.48
N LEU A 11 -7.04 25.62 18.78
CA LEU A 11 -7.10 24.31 19.45
C LEU A 11 -8.26 23.44 18.92
N LEU A 12 -9.43 24.04 18.69
CA LEU A 12 -10.59 23.36 18.10
C LEU A 12 -10.30 22.91 16.66
N LEU A 13 -9.68 23.76 15.85
CA LEU A 13 -9.28 23.45 14.46
C LEU A 13 -8.29 22.27 14.39
N LEU A 14 -7.32 22.21 15.31
CA LEU A 14 -6.39 21.08 15.40
C LEU A 14 -7.11 19.76 15.74
N MET A 15 -8.11 19.78 16.62
CA MET A 15 -8.85 18.57 17.00
C MET A 15 -9.70 17.98 15.85
N TYR A 16 -10.25 18.82 14.96
CA TYR A 16 -10.95 18.34 13.77
C TYR A 16 -10.05 17.63 12.76
N SER A 17 -8.77 18.04 12.66
CA SER A 17 -7.84 17.42 11.70
C SER A 17 -7.53 15.96 12.06
N VAL A 18 -7.40 15.63 13.35
CA VAL A 18 -6.98 14.28 13.83
C VAL A 18 -8.00 13.19 13.49
N GLY A 19 -9.31 13.50 13.56
CA GLY A 19 -10.36 12.53 13.24
C GLY A 19 -10.40 12.12 11.76
N CYS A 20 -10.06 13.04 10.85
CA CYS A 20 -10.01 12.78 9.42
C CYS A 20 -8.82 11.89 9.03
N PHE A 21 -7.65 12.09 9.66
CA PHE A 21 -6.49 11.23 9.40
C PHE A 21 -6.72 9.77 9.83
N ALA A 22 -7.36 9.55 10.99
CA ALA A 22 -7.64 8.21 11.48
C ALA A 22 -8.62 7.44 10.57
N SER A 23 -9.65 8.10 10.04
CA SER A 23 -10.62 7.45 9.15
C SER A 23 -10.03 7.08 7.79
N VAL A 24 -9.16 7.93 7.23
CA VAL A 24 -8.45 7.65 5.98
C VAL A 24 -7.48 6.48 6.16
N GLN A 25 -6.72 6.45 7.25
CA GLN A 25 -5.79 5.36 7.53
C GLN A 25 -6.52 4.01 7.67
N GLU A 26 -7.65 4.00 8.38
CA GLU A 26 -8.45 2.79 8.55
C GLU A 26 -9.07 2.32 7.22
N GLN A 27 -9.45 3.25 6.32
CA GLN A 27 -9.90 2.90 4.98
C GLN A 27 -8.77 2.24 4.17
N GLN A 28 -7.57 2.82 4.14
CA GLN A 28 -6.43 2.24 3.44
C GLN A 28 -6.07 0.84 3.97
N ARG A 29 -6.23 0.60 5.28
CA ARG A 29 -6.05 -0.73 5.87
C ARG A 29 -7.08 -1.73 5.33
N ARG A 30 -8.36 -1.35 5.26
CA ARG A 30 -9.41 -2.21 4.68
C ARG A 30 -9.17 -2.48 3.20
N ASP A 31 -8.79 -1.44 2.46
CA ASP A 31 -8.47 -1.52 1.04
C ASP A 31 -7.31 -2.49 0.82
N PHE A 32 -6.25 -2.41 1.64
CA PHE A 32 -5.14 -3.36 1.59
C PHE A 32 -5.58 -4.81 1.80
N LEU A 33 -6.42 -5.08 2.80
CA LEU A 33 -6.91 -6.43 3.08
C LEU A 33 -7.80 -6.97 1.95
N LEU A 34 -8.60 -6.11 1.33
CA LEU A 34 -9.40 -6.48 0.17
C LEU A 34 -8.51 -6.84 -1.02
N ALA A 35 -7.46 -6.06 -1.29
CA ALA A 35 -6.50 -6.35 -2.33
C ALA A 35 -5.76 -7.69 -2.10
N GLU A 36 -5.38 -7.98 -0.85
CA GLU A 36 -4.80 -9.26 -0.48
C GLU A 36 -5.76 -10.42 -0.78
N GLN A 37 -7.03 -10.28 -0.39
CA GLN A 37 -8.05 -11.28 -0.68
C GLN A 37 -8.26 -11.50 -2.19
N MET A 38 -8.21 -10.44 -3.00
CA MET A 38 -8.31 -10.54 -4.47
C MET A 38 -7.14 -11.33 -5.07
N ILE A 39 -5.91 -11.14 -4.56
CA ILE A 39 -4.75 -11.93 -4.98
C ILE A 39 -4.97 -13.41 -4.62
N GLU A 40 -5.42 -13.69 -3.39
CA GLU A 40 -5.62 -15.05 -2.90
C GLU A 40 -6.75 -15.80 -3.63
N SER A 41 -7.80 -15.09 -4.02
CA SER A 41 -8.93 -15.66 -4.76
C SER A 41 -8.66 -15.81 -6.26
N GLY A 42 -7.57 -15.25 -6.79
CA GLY A 42 -7.27 -15.21 -8.22
C GLY A 42 -8.07 -14.17 -9.00
N ASP A 43 -8.66 -13.17 -8.33
CA ASP A 43 -9.31 -12.02 -8.98
C ASP A 43 -8.26 -11.01 -9.47
N GLU A 44 -7.55 -11.38 -10.54
CA GLU A 44 -6.48 -10.58 -11.12
C GLU A 44 -6.98 -9.22 -11.63
N GLN A 45 -8.15 -9.19 -12.27
CA GLN A 45 -8.71 -7.96 -12.83
C GLN A 45 -9.12 -7.00 -11.72
N GLY A 46 -9.77 -7.51 -10.66
CA GLY A 46 -10.11 -6.73 -9.47
C GLY A 46 -8.87 -6.16 -8.81
N TYR A 47 -7.84 -6.99 -8.57
CA TYR A 47 -6.59 -6.53 -7.97
C TYR A 47 -5.90 -5.44 -8.81
N LEU A 48 -5.76 -5.64 -10.12
CA LEU A 48 -5.07 -4.68 -10.99
C LEU A 48 -5.81 -3.32 -11.05
N ALA A 49 -7.14 -3.33 -11.08
CA ALA A 49 -7.93 -2.10 -11.05
C ALA A 49 -7.83 -1.36 -9.71
N PHE A 50 -7.70 -2.11 -8.61
CA PHE A 50 -7.78 -1.58 -7.26
C PHE A 50 -6.40 -1.14 -6.69
N SER A 51 -5.33 -1.86 -7.05
CA SER A 51 -4.01 -1.73 -6.44
C SER A 51 -3.36 -0.34 -6.62
N ALA A 52 -3.68 0.41 -7.67
CA ALA A 52 -3.15 1.76 -7.90
C ALA A 52 -3.51 2.75 -6.78
N GLY A 53 -4.64 2.56 -6.09
CA GLY A 53 -5.04 3.40 -4.96
C GLY A 53 -4.19 3.20 -3.70
N LEU A 54 -3.39 2.13 -3.65
CA LEU A 54 -2.63 1.73 -2.48
C LEU A 54 -1.15 2.12 -2.53
N GLU A 55 -0.66 2.78 -3.59
CA GLU A 55 0.76 3.12 -3.74
C GLU A 55 1.37 3.87 -2.55
N SER A 56 0.56 4.71 -1.88
CA SER A 56 0.96 5.47 -0.69
C SER A 56 0.91 4.68 0.62
N TYR A 57 0.29 3.49 0.62
CA TYR A 57 0.16 2.67 1.81
C TYR A 57 1.49 1.96 2.12
N PRO A 58 1.99 2.00 3.38
CA PRO A 58 3.34 1.52 3.71
C PRO A 58 3.64 0.06 3.33
N LEU A 59 2.62 -0.80 3.29
CA LEU A 59 2.77 -2.21 2.96
C LEU A 59 2.49 -2.53 1.49
N TYR A 60 2.27 -1.55 0.62
CA TYR A 60 1.99 -1.78 -0.80
C TYR A 60 3.06 -2.64 -1.51
N PHE A 61 4.33 -2.51 -1.11
CA PHE A 61 5.41 -3.35 -1.64
C PHE A 61 5.19 -4.85 -1.44
N TYR A 62 4.40 -5.24 -0.42
CA TYR A 62 4.10 -6.62 -0.09
C TYR A 62 3.03 -7.20 -1.02
N LEU A 63 2.00 -6.41 -1.39
CA LEU A 63 1.02 -6.81 -2.41
C LEU A 63 1.71 -7.05 -3.76
N ASN A 64 2.60 -6.15 -4.16
CA ASN A 64 3.41 -6.33 -5.38
C ASN A 64 4.24 -7.61 -5.32
N TYR A 65 4.87 -7.89 -4.18
CA TYR A 65 5.61 -9.13 -3.98
C TYR A 65 4.71 -10.37 -4.09
N GLN A 66 3.54 -10.37 -3.44
CA GLN A 66 2.58 -11.49 -3.47
C GLN A 66 2.11 -11.75 -4.90
N TRP A 67 1.64 -10.71 -5.59
CA TRP A 67 1.15 -10.84 -6.96
C TRP A 67 2.25 -11.30 -7.92
N LEU A 68 3.43 -10.67 -7.91
CA LEU A 68 4.55 -11.07 -8.79
C LEU A 68 5.08 -12.48 -8.46
N SER A 69 4.94 -12.94 -7.22
CA SER A 69 5.31 -14.30 -6.86
C SER A 69 4.39 -15.35 -7.49
N LEU A 70 3.17 -14.98 -7.87
CA LEU A 70 2.23 -15.84 -8.60
C LEU A 70 2.39 -15.70 -10.12
N HIS A 71 2.79 -14.51 -10.59
CA HIS A 71 2.90 -14.17 -12.02
C HIS A 71 4.37 -14.09 -12.43
N LEU A 72 5.08 -15.22 -12.31
CA LEU A 72 6.52 -15.25 -12.58
C LEU A 72 6.84 -14.99 -14.05
N ASP A 73 5.90 -15.14 -14.98
CA ASP A 73 5.98 -14.85 -16.41
C ASP A 73 6.11 -13.35 -16.73
N GLN A 74 5.80 -12.47 -15.78
CA GLN A 74 5.81 -11.01 -15.93
C GLN A 74 7.23 -10.43 -15.80
N ASP A 75 8.12 -10.83 -16.70
CA ASP A 75 9.56 -10.52 -16.65
C ASP A 75 9.86 -9.04 -16.47
N LYS A 76 9.17 -8.19 -17.23
CA LYS A 76 9.37 -6.75 -17.19
C LYS A 76 8.97 -6.17 -15.82
N GLN A 77 7.78 -6.49 -15.31
CA GLN A 77 7.35 -6.01 -14.00
C GLN A 77 8.23 -6.55 -12.87
N ILE A 78 8.73 -7.79 -12.96
CA ILE A 78 9.66 -8.35 -11.97
C ILE A 78 10.98 -7.58 -11.98
N GLN A 79 11.55 -7.32 -13.17
CA GLN A 79 12.77 -6.53 -13.29
C GLN A 79 12.59 -5.12 -12.75
N ASP A 80 11.50 -4.44 -13.10
CA ASP A 80 11.16 -3.09 -12.64
C ASP A 80 10.97 -3.06 -11.11
N TYR A 81 10.29 -4.05 -10.53
CA TYR A 81 10.15 -4.15 -9.08
C TYR A 81 11.49 -4.38 -8.39
N LEU A 82 12.34 -5.27 -8.92
CA LEU A 82 13.65 -5.60 -8.33
C LEU A 82 14.69 -4.48 -8.50
N SER A 83 14.56 -3.60 -9.49
CA SER A 83 15.48 -2.47 -9.69
C SER A 83 15.12 -1.26 -8.83
N ASN A 84 13.83 -0.97 -8.69
CA ASN A 84 13.34 0.22 -7.98
C ASN A 84 13.16 0.02 -6.47
N SER A 85 13.15 -1.23 -6.00
CA SER A 85 13.01 -1.54 -4.57
C SER A 85 14.35 -1.60 -3.85
N LYS A 86 14.39 -1.09 -2.62
CA LYS A 86 15.51 -1.36 -1.72
C LYS A 86 15.64 -2.87 -1.51
N GLN A 87 16.87 -3.39 -1.54
CA GLN A 87 17.12 -4.80 -1.23
C GLN A 87 16.48 -5.16 0.12
N SER A 88 15.54 -6.10 0.08
CA SER A 88 14.74 -6.53 1.20
C SER A 88 14.64 -8.06 1.18
N LEU A 89 14.08 -8.64 2.25
CA LEU A 89 13.80 -10.07 2.28
C LEU A 89 12.93 -10.51 1.10
N TYR A 90 11.92 -9.70 0.76
CA TYR A 90 10.93 -10.01 -0.28
C TYR A 90 11.52 -9.93 -1.69
N THR A 91 12.35 -8.93 -1.96
CA THR A 91 12.99 -8.79 -3.28
C THR A 91 14.01 -9.91 -3.53
N ARG A 92 14.73 -10.34 -2.49
CA ARG A 92 15.60 -11.52 -2.55
C ARG A 92 14.82 -12.82 -2.75
N LYS A 93 13.69 -12.99 -2.05
CA LYS A 93 12.81 -14.16 -2.22
C LYS A 93 12.24 -14.23 -3.63
N LEU A 94 11.70 -13.13 -4.14
CA LEU A 94 11.14 -13.04 -5.48
C LEU A 94 12.21 -13.33 -6.54
N ARG A 95 13.38 -12.70 -6.45
CA ARG A 95 14.49 -12.95 -7.39
C ARG A 95 14.86 -14.43 -7.45
N ARG A 96 14.99 -15.08 -6.30
CA ARG A 96 15.31 -16.52 -6.25
C ARG A 96 14.20 -17.35 -6.89
N LYS A 97 12.94 -17.05 -6.57
CA LYS A 97 11.78 -17.76 -7.13
C LYS A 97 11.73 -17.61 -8.65
N TRP A 98 11.93 -16.39 -9.16
CA TRP A 98 11.91 -16.06 -10.58
C TRP A 98 13.02 -16.74 -11.38
N LEU A 99 14.26 -16.76 -10.88
CA LEU A 99 15.39 -17.40 -11.57
C LEU A 99 15.34 -18.94 -11.58
N ASN A 100 14.47 -19.54 -10.76
CA ASN A 100 14.32 -20.99 -10.62
C ASN A 100 12.96 -21.50 -11.13
N ARG A 101 12.23 -20.69 -11.90
CA ARG A 101 10.92 -21.04 -12.46
C ARG A 101 11.01 -22.10 -13.55
#